data_AF-A0AAD4MQD1-F1
#
_entry.id   AF-A0AAD4MQD1-F1
#
_cell.length_a   1.000
_cell.length_b   1.000
_cell.length_c   1.000
_cell.angle_alpha   90.00
_cell.angle_beta   90.00
_cell.angle_gamma   90.00
#
_symmetry.space_group_name_H-M   'P 1'
#
loop_
_entity.id
_entity.type
_entity.pdbx_description
1 polymer ?
#
loop_
_entity_poly.entity_id
_entity_poly.type
_entity_poly.pdbx_seq_one_letter_code
_entity_poly.pdbx_strand_id
1 'polypeptide(L)'
;MSTSTIFSIAGFVIALVLDLASLILILWIFYLMFKTSREVSPLLLMNLIAWVTVCIAALPYYLYMIATWHTNNNGYWIFWIGAPSQCLFAAVPTSVFMLTLDRIYCVYWPIKYQKQAKSVINITCVILIVTSVVANMLADLNELAIPEETSSPFFSAMACQAFGCLQTRQKTVFIAGRLGFSFVNIVAQSIFLYKLIIIRKSGIGPYNNVLAGIDALITSLTYTKVLQDTKAAQIVMPNEAFSKAVNASKATL
;
A
#
# COMPACT_ATOMS: atom_id res chain seq x y z
N MET A 1 22.95 -26.76 -21.65
CA MET A 1 21.88 -26.10 -20.85
C MET A 1 20.74 -25.77 -21.81
N SER A 2 19.50 -26.19 -21.55
CA SER A 2 18.39 -25.90 -22.47
C SER A 2 18.02 -24.40 -22.41
N THR A 3 17.46 -23.87 -23.50
CA THR A 3 16.98 -22.48 -23.58
C THR A 3 15.99 -22.15 -22.46
N SER A 4 15.10 -23.09 -22.12
CA SER A 4 14.15 -22.95 -21.00
C SER A 4 14.82 -22.70 -19.65
N THR A 5 15.94 -23.36 -19.37
CA THR A 5 16.70 -23.17 -18.14
C THR A 5 17.33 -21.79 -18.06
N ILE A 6 17.89 -21.31 -19.17
CA ILE A 6 18.51 -19.97 -19.24
C ILE A 6 17.46 -18.90 -18.96
N PHE A 7 16.26 -19.02 -19.55
CA PHE A 7 15.15 -18.10 -19.29
C PHE A 7 14.69 -18.09 -17.83
N SER A 8 14.65 -19.25 -17.17
CA SER A 8 14.25 -19.32 -15.76
C SER A 8 15.26 -18.62 -14.85
N ILE A 9 16.55 -18.91 -15.01
CA ILE A 9 17.61 -18.27 -14.20
C ILE A 9 17.63 -16.76 -14.45
N ALA A 10 17.55 -16.33 -15.72
CA ALA A 10 17.45 -14.92 -16.06
C ALA A 10 16.25 -14.24 -15.39
N GLY A 11 15.09 -14.91 -15.34
CA GLY A 11 13.91 -14.42 -14.64
C GLY A 11 14.14 -14.19 -13.15
N PHE A 12 14.77 -15.14 -12.45
CA PHE A 12 15.11 -14.97 -11.04
C PHE A 12 16.15 -13.88 -10.79
N VAL A 13 17.16 -13.76 -11.65
CA VAL A 13 18.16 -12.69 -11.57
C VAL A 13 17.49 -11.32 -11.75
N ILE A 14 16.60 -11.18 -12.74
CA ILE A 14 15.86 -9.92 -12.95
C ILE A 14 14.98 -9.64 -11.74
N ALA A 15 14.18 -10.60 -11.25
CA ALA A 15 13.33 -10.40 -10.07
C ALA A 15 14.15 -9.98 -8.84
N LEU A 16 15.32 -10.61 -8.61
CA LEU A 16 16.24 -10.26 -7.55
C LEU A 16 16.73 -8.81 -7.68
N VAL A 17 17.18 -8.39 -8.87
CA VAL A 17 17.63 -7.02 -9.12
C VAL A 17 16.50 -6.03 -8.90
N LEU A 18 15.28 -6.36 -9.33
CA LEU A 18 14.13 -5.48 -9.16
C LEU A 18 13.73 -5.33 -7.68
N ASP A 19 13.68 -6.43 -6.91
CA ASP A 19 13.34 -6.36 -5.48
C ASP A 19 14.45 -5.66 -4.67
N LEU A 20 15.73 -5.79 -5.05
CA LEU A 20 16.83 -5.01 -4.47
C LEU A 20 16.71 -3.52 -4.80
N ALA A 21 16.41 -3.17 -6.06
CA ALA A 21 16.19 -1.78 -6.46
C ALA A 21 15.00 -1.17 -5.70
N SER A 22 13.93 -1.95 -5.53
CA SER A 22 12.79 -1.55 -4.71
C SER A 22 13.18 -1.28 -3.25
N LEU A 23 13.95 -2.18 -2.62
CA LEU A 23 14.44 -1.95 -1.26
C LEU A 23 15.21 -0.64 -1.13
N ILE A 24 16.09 -0.33 -2.08
CA ILE A 24 16.84 0.94 -2.10
C ILE A 24 15.87 2.13 -2.18
N LEU A 25 14.85 2.07 -3.04
CA LEU A 25 13.85 3.13 -3.18
C LEU A 25 13.03 3.31 -1.89
N ILE A 26 12.58 2.23 -1.26
CA ILE A 26 11.82 2.31 0.01
C ILE A 26 12.69 2.89 1.11
N LEU A 27 13.95 2.46 1.24
CA LEU A 27 14.89 3.00 2.21
C LEU A 27 15.13 4.50 1.98
N TRP A 28 15.19 4.93 0.72
CA TRP A 28 15.29 6.36 0.40
C TRP A 28 14.02 7.12 0.77
N ILE A 29 12.84 6.55 0.53
CA ILE A 29 11.56 7.11 0.98
C ILE A 29 11.57 7.28 2.50
N PHE A 30 11.96 6.25 3.26
CA PHE A 30 12.11 6.33 4.72
C PHE A 30 13.08 7.44 5.14
N TYR A 31 14.27 7.48 4.54
CA TYR A 31 15.26 8.53 4.83
C TYR A 31 14.69 9.93 4.62
N LEU A 32 13.97 10.16 3.52
CA LEU A 32 13.35 11.46 3.25
C LEU A 32 12.20 11.79 4.21
N MET A 33 11.42 10.79 4.62
CA MET A 33 10.34 10.94 5.59
C MET A 33 10.88 11.33 6.97
N PHE A 34 11.90 10.62 7.47
CA PHE A 34 12.53 10.95 8.75
C PHE A 34 13.20 12.34 8.73
N LYS A 35 13.90 12.68 7.64
CA LYS A 35 14.57 13.98 7.51
C LYS A 35 13.60 15.17 7.48
N THR A 36 12.36 14.96 7.05
CA THR A 36 11.37 16.04 6.92
C THR A 36 10.47 16.20 8.14
N SER A 37 10.60 15.34 9.16
CA SER A 37 9.77 15.32 10.38
C SER A 37 8.27 15.43 10.09
N ARG A 38 7.82 14.96 8.91
CA ARG A 38 6.42 15.04 8.52
C ARG A 38 5.64 13.93 9.19
N GLU A 39 4.45 14.25 9.66
CA GLU A 39 3.50 13.24 10.11
C GLU A 39 3.17 12.28 8.96
N VAL A 40 3.49 11.01 9.17
CA VAL A 40 3.24 9.95 8.20
C VAL A 40 1.94 9.25 8.58
N SER A 41 1.07 9.02 7.60
CA SER A 41 -0.11 8.19 7.83
C SER A 41 0.33 6.77 8.25
N PRO A 42 -0.18 6.22 9.37
CA PRO A 42 0.21 4.89 9.83
C PRO A 42 -0.05 3.80 8.77
N LEU A 43 -1.09 3.94 7.93
CA LEU A 43 -1.36 2.99 6.84
C LEU A 43 -0.33 3.06 5.71
N LEU A 44 0.21 4.25 5.43
CA LEU A 44 1.31 4.40 4.49
C LEU A 44 2.58 3.73 5.05
N LEU A 45 2.85 3.92 6.35
CA LEU A 45 3.95 3.26 7.04
C LEU A 45 3.79 1.73 6.99
N MET A 46 2.60 1.20 7.29
CA MET A 46 2.31 -0.24 7.19
C MET A 46 2.51 -0.77 5.77
N ASN A 47 2.07 -0.05 4.73
CA ASN A 47 2.31 -0.44 3.35
C ASN A 47 3.81 -0.50 3.03
N LEU A 48 4.59 0.52 3.39
CA LEU A 48 6.05 0.52 3.17
C LEU A 48 6.73 -0.63 3.93
N ILE A 49 6.32 -0.91 5.16
CA ILE A 49 6.83 -2.05 5.94
C ILE A 49 6.48 -3.36 5.24
N ALA A 50 5.22 -3.55 4.80
CA ALA A 50 4.80 -4.76 4.09
C ALA A 50 5.67 -5.01 2.84
N TRP A 51 5.94 -3.97 2.05
CA TRP A 51 6.83 -4.06 0.89
C TRP A 51 8.26 -4.45 1.27
N VAL A 52 8.84 -3.82 2.30
CA VAL A 52 10.17 -4.18 2.81
C VAL A 52 10.22 -5.64 3.24
N THR A 53 9.24 -6.06 4.04
CA THR A 53 9.15 -7.42 4.57
C THR A 53 9.05 -8.46 3.45
N VAL A 54 8.23 -8.21 2.42
CA VAL A 54 8.12 -9.10 1.26
C VAL A 54 9.43 -9.15 0.47
N CYS A 55 10.05 -8.00 0.19
CA CYS A 55 11.31 -7.96 -0.56
C CYS A 55 12.41 -8.72 0.18
N ILE A 56 12.58 -8.47 1.49
CA ILE A 56 13.57 -9.18 2.32
C ILE A 56 13.29 -10.68 2.37
N ALA A 57 12.04 -11.08 2.53
CA ALA A 57 11.65 -12.50 2.57
C ALA A 57 11.84 -13.21 1.22
N ALA A 58 11.80 -12.48 0.10
CA ALA A 58 11.99 -13.05 -1.23
C ALA A 58 13.48 -13.25 -1.61
N LEU A 59 14.41 -12.48 -1.03
CA LEU A 59 15.85 -12.59 -1.39
C LEU A 59 16.43 -13.99 -1.18
N PRO A 60 16.22 -14.67 -0.03
CA PRO A 60 16.74 -16.02 0.19
C PRO A 60 16.23 -17.01 -0.86
N TYR A 61 14.95 -16.88 -1.24
CA TYR A 61 14.35 -17.71 -2.27
C TYR A 61 15.02 -17.51 -3.63
N TYR A 62 15.17 -16.27 -4.11
CA TYR A 62 15.82 -16.05 -5.40
C TYR A 62 17.27 -16.52 -5.41
N LEU A 63 18.03 -16.24 -4.35
CA LEU A 63 19.43 -16.66 -4.23
C LEU A 63 19.54 -18.19 -4.23
N TYR A 64 18.68 -18.87 -3.48
CA TYR A 64 18.62 -20.33 -3.47
C TYR A 64 18.30 -20.87 -4.87
N MET A 65 17.27 -20.33 -5.52
CA MET A 65 16.85 -20.78 -6.85
C MET A 65 17.92 -20.55 -7.91
N ILE A 66 18.67 -19.45 -7.85
CA ILE A 66 19.82 -19.20 -8.76
C ILE A 66 20.94 -20.21 -8.50
N ALA A 67 21.26 -20.47 -7.23
CA ALA A 67 22.38 -21.33 -6.84
C ALA A 67 22.13 -22.82 -7.12
N THR A 68 20.91 -23.30 -6.85
CA THR A 68 20.60 -24.74 -6.87
C THR A 68 19.79 -25.18 -8.08
N TRP A 69 19.47 -24.30 -9.03
CA TRP A 69 18.64 -24.62 -10.20
C TRP A 69 19.05 -25.90 -10.93
N HIS A 70 20.35 -26.18 -10.97
CA HIS A 70 20.95 -27.33 -11.66
C HIS A 70 21.25 -28.54 -10.78
N THR A 71 21.19 -28.38 -9.47
CA THR A 71 21.45 -29.46 -8.52
C THR A 71 20.16 -30.19 -8.18
N ASN A 72 20.26 -31.41 -7.65
CA ASN A 72 19.11 -32.21 -7.24
C ASN A 72 18.32 -31.46 -6.15
N ASN A 73 17.28 -30.75 -6.59
CA ASN A 73 16.52 -29.83 -5.78
C ASN A 73 15.52 -30.61 -4.93
N ASN A 74 15.81 -30.73 -3.64
CA ASN A 74 14.83 -31.24 -2.69
C ASN A 74 13.70 -30.19 -2.56
N GLY A 75 12.51 -30.54 -3.06
CA GLY A 75 11.33 -29.67 -3.04
C GLY A 75 10.96 -29.16 -1.64
N TYR A 76 11.31 -29.91 -0.60
CA TYR A 76 11.14 -29.51 0.79
C TYR A 76 11.89 -28.21 1.13
N TRP A 77 13.16 -28.08 0.71
CA TRP A 77 13.95 -26.88 0.99
C TRP A 77 13.42 -25.66 0.24
N ILE A 78 12.96 -25.86 -0.98
CA ILE A 78 12.42 -24.77 -1.80
C ILE A 78 11.11 -24.27 -1.21
N PHE A 79 10.28 -25.17 -0.69
CA PHE A 79 9.07 -24.81 0.04
C PHE A 79 9.42 -23.93 1.25
N TRP A 80 10.27 -24.40 2.17
CA TRP A 80 10.56 -23.66 3.40
C TRP A 80 11.29 -22.33 3.18
N ILE A 81 12.12 -22.24 2.14
CA ILE A 81 12.82 -20.99 1.79
C ILE A 81 11.87 -20.03 1.06
N GLY A 82 10.95 -20.52 0.23
CA GLY A 82 10.00 -19.72 -0.54
C GLY A 82 8.75 -19.28 0.23
N ALA A 83 8.28 -20.12 1.14
CA ALA A 83 7.03 -19.95 1.88
C ALA A 83 6.92 -18.61 2.61
N PRO A 84 7.96 -18.10 3.32
CA PRO A 84 7.89 -16.79 3.93
C PRO A 84 7.48 -15.68 2.95
N SER A 85 8.06 -15.67 1.74
CA SER A 85 7.75 -14.67 0.73
C SER A 85 6.32 -14.80 0.17
N GLN A 86 5.81 -16.03 0.03
CA GLN A 86 4.47 -16.34 -0.47
C GLN A 86 3.39 -15.95 0.55
N CYS A 87 3.62 -16.31 1.82
CA CYS A 87 2.72 -15.98 2.92
C CYS A 87 2.62 -14.46 3.13
N LEU A 88 3.76 -13.76 3.11
CA LEU A 88 3.81 -12.32 3.32
C LEU A 88 3.30 -11.51 2.11
N PHE A 89 3.21 -12.13 0.94
CA PHE A 89 2.78 -11.48 -0.30
C PHE A 89 1.41 -10.79 -0.15
N ALA A 90 0.46 -11.40 0.57
CA ALA A 90 -0.87 -10.84 0.76
C ALA A 90 -0.90 -9.55 1.60
N ALA A 91 0.14 -9.27 2.39
CA ALA A 91 0.22 -8.03 3.17
C ALA A 91 0.25 -6.78 2.28
N VAL A 92 0.85 -6.88 1.09
CA VAL A 92 0.97 -5.77 0.14
C VAL A 92 -0.38 -5.35 -0.45
N PRO A 93 -1.14 -6.20 -1.16
CA PRO A 93 -2.44 -5.79 -1.72
C PRO A 93 -3.42 -5.39 -0.63
N THR A 94 -3.40 -6.04 0.54
CA THR A 94 -4.26 -5.66 1.69
C THR A 94 -3.92 -4.26 2.20
N SER A 95 -2.64 -3.93 2.38
CA SER A 95 -2.24 -2.59 2.83
C SER A 95 -2.53 -1.50 1.79
N VAL A 96 -2.38 -1.78 0.48
CA VAL A 96 -2.78 -0.87 -0.60
C VAL A 96 -4.29 -0.65 -0.63
N PHE A 97 -5.09 -1.71 -0.46
CA PHE A 97 -6.54 -1.62 -0.37
C PHE A 97 -6.97 -0.75 0.81
N MET A 98 -6.39 -0.96 1.99
CA MET A 98 -6.71 -0.17 3.19
C MET A 98 -6.25 1.29 3.07
N LEU A 99 -5.12 1.55 2.42
CA LEU A 99 -4.69 2.91 2.08
C LEU A 99 -5.69 3.58 1.14
N THR A 100 -6.25 2.83 0.19
CA THR A 100 -7.25 3.35 -0.76
C THR A 100 -8.55 3.69 -0.03
N LEU A 101 -9.02 2.80 0.85
CA LEU A 101 -10.18 3.04 1.71
C LEU A 101 -9.97 4.26 2.61
N ASP A 102 -8.81 4.39 3.27
CA ASP A 102 -8.45 5.57 4.07
C ASP A 102 -8.62 6.88 3.29
N ARG A 103 -8.17 6.90 2.03
CA ARG A 103 -8.32 8.08 1.17
C ARG A 103 -9.76 8.35 0.77
N ILE A 104 -10.54 7.32 0.48
CA ILE A 104 -11.98 7.45 0.20
C ILE A 104 -12.69 8.03 1.42
N TYR A 105 -12.49 7.46 2.62
CA TYR A 105 -13.14 7.94 3.84
C TYR A 105 -12.71 9.35 4.24
N CYS A 106 -11.43 9.72 4.03
CA CYS A 106 -10.95 11.09 4.24
C CYS A 106 -11.70 12.11 3.39
N VAL A 107 -11.99 11.77 2.12
CA VAL A 107 -12.63 12.69 1.17
C VAL A 107 -14.14 12.78 1.41
N TYR A 108 -14.81 11.64 1.59
CA TYR A 108 -16.28 11.61 1.70
C TYR A 108 -16.80 11.95 3.11
N TRP A 109 -16.05 11.66 4.18
CA TRP A 109 -16.51 11.87 5.57
C TRP A 109 -15.44 12.48 6.51
N PRO A 110 -14.87 13.65 6.22
CA PRO A 110 -13.70 14.19 6.94
C PRO A 110 -13.92 14.35 8.46
N ILE A 111 -15.07 14.86 8.89
CA ILE A 111 -15.36 15.17 10.31
C ILE A 111 -15.51 13.89 11.14
N LYS A 112 -16.28 12.91 10.64
CA LYS A 112 -16.48 11.62 11.33
C LYS A 112 -15.21 10.77 11.28
N TYR A 113 -14.47 10.86 10.17
CA TYR A 113 -13.26 10.10 9.96
C TYR A 113 -12.16 10.44 10.99
N GLN A 114 -11.90 11.73 11.19
CA GLN A 114 -10.88 12.19 12.14
C GLN A 114 -11.17 11.82 13.60
N LYS A 115 -12.45 11.82 14.00
CA LYS A 115 -12.83 11.62 15.41
C LYS A 115 -12.91 10.15 15.83
N GLN A 116 -13.32 9.24 14.94
CA GLN A 116 -13.71 7.88 15.35
C GLN A 116 -13.16 6.78 14.43
N ALA A 117 -13.17 6.98 13.12
CA ALA A 117 -12.90 5.88 12.18
C ALA A 117 -11.41 5.61 11.95
N LYS A 118 -10.51 6.58 12.16
CA LYS A 118 -9.07 6.42 11.89
C LYS A 118 -8.42 5.25 12.67
N SER A 119 -8.73 5.12 13.96
CA SER A 119 -8.19 4.03 14.79
C SER A 119 -8.75 2.67 14.33
N VAL A 120 -10.05 2.62 14.04
CA VAL A 120 -10.73 1.40 13.58
C VAL A 120 -10.11 0.91 12.26
N ILE A 121 -9.91 1.78 11.26
CA ILE A 121 -9.30 1.38 9.98
C ILE A 121 -7.88 0.82 10.19
N ASN A 122 -7.06 1.44 11.05
CA ASN A 122 -5.72 0.93 11.35
C ASN A 122 -5.76 -0.48 11.95
N ILE A 123 -6.64 -0.70 12.92
CA ILE A 123 -6.81 -2.01 13.57
C ILE A 123 -7.32 -3.04 12.55
N THR A 124 -8.33 -2.68 11.74
CA THR A 124 -8.83 -3.55 10.68
C THR A 124 -7.75 -3.89 9.67
N CYS A 125 -6.86 -2.96 9.33
CA CYS A 125 -5.73 -3.21 8.42
C CYS A 125 -4.81 -4.29 8.98
N VAL A 126 -4.41 -4.17 10.26
CA VAL A 126 -3.57 -5.18 10.92
C VAL A 126 -4.26 -6.54 10.96
N ILE A 127 -5.54 -6.58 11.34
CA ILE A 127 -6.33 -7.83 11.38
C ILE A 127 -6.37 -8.48 10.00
N LEU A 128 -6.71 -7.73 8.95
CA LEU A 128 -6.77 -8.27 7.60
C LEU A 128 -5.40 -8.76 7.11
N ILE A 129 -4.32 -8.03 7.38
CA ILE A 129 -2.96 -8.48 7.02
C ILE A 129 -2.66 -9.82 7.71
N VAL A 130 -2.88 -9.92 9.02
CA VAL A 130 -2.63 -11.15 9.77
C VAL A 130 -3.49 -12.30 9.24
N THR A 131 -4.80 -12.07 9.04
CA THR A 131 -5.71 -13.09 8.50
C THR A 131 -5.29 -13.54 7.10
N SER A 132 -4.88 -12.64 6.21
CA SER A 132 -4.42 -13.00 4.87
C SER A 132 -3.11 -13.79 4.90
N VAL A 133 -2.16 -13.42 5.76
CA VAL A 133 -0.90 -14.17 5.92
C VAL A 133 -1.17 -15.58 6.45
N VAL A 134 -2.04 -15.71 7.46
CA VAL A 134 -2.43 -17.02 8.01
C VAL A 134 -3.18 -17.85 6.97
N ALA A 135 -4.09 -17.25 6.21
CA ALA A 135 -4.82 -17.95 5.15
C ALA A 135 -3.88 -18.47 4.06
N ASN A 136 -2.91 -17.67 3.61
CA ASN A 136 -1.89 -18.11 2.66
C ASN A 136 -1.03 -19.24 3.24
N MET A 137 -0.59 -19.11 4.49
CA MET A 137 0.20 -20.15 5.15
C MET A 137 -0.57 -21.47 5.26
N LEU A 138 -1.86 -21.42 5.63
CA LEU A 138 -2.70 -22.62 5.70
C LEU A 138 -2.95 -23.22 4.31
N ALA A 139 -3.10 -22.38 3.28
CA ALA A 139 -3.20 -22.85 1.90
C ALA A 139 -1.91 -23.59 1.50
N ASP A 140 -0.75 -22.98 1.70
CA ASP A 140 0.57 -23.55 1.41
C ASP A 140 0.83 -24.85 2.21
N LEU A 141 0.35 -24.94 3.47
CA LEU A 141 0.50 -26.13 4.32
C LEU A 141 -0.44 -27.28 3.93
N ASN A 142 -1.70 -27.00 3.58
CA ASN A 142 -2.63 -28.04 3.10
C ASN A 142 -2.13 -28.70 1.82
N GLU A 143 -1.44 -27.90 1.03
CA GLU A 143 -0.79 -28.25 -0.20
C GLU A 143 0.46 -29.14 0.00
N LEU A 144 1.16 -28.97 1.14
CA LEU A 144 2.29 -29.80 1.57
C LEU A 144 1.91 -31.26 1.87
N ALA A 145 0.65 -31.53 2.23
CA ALA A 145 0.20 -32.82 2.76
C ALA A 145 -0.13 -33.88 1.69
N ILE A 146 0.13 -33.63 0.41
CA ILE A 146 -0.17 -34.56 -0.68
C ILE A 146 0.92 -35.65 -0.76
N PRO A 147 0.59 -36.94 -0.51
CA PRO A 147 1.59 -38.01 -0.34
C PRO A 147 2.34 -38.38 -1.63
N GLU A 148 3.62 -38.72 -1.46
CA GLU A 148 4.62 -39.06 -2.50
C GLU A 148 4.29 -40.31 -3.36
N GLU A 149 3.23 -41.05 -3.06
CA GLU A 149 2.98 -42.38 -3.67
C GLU A 149 2.33 -42.36 -5.06
N THR A 150 1.99 -41.19 -5.60
CA THR A 150 1.56 -41.08 -7.01
C THR A 150 2.78 -41.01 -7.94
N SER A 151 3.39 -42.18 -8.09
CA SER A 151 4.38 -42.67 -9.06
C SER A 151 4.44 -41.98 -10.45
N SER A 152 4.81 -40.71 -10.50
CA SER A 152 5.40 -40.10 -11.70
C SER A 152 6.79 -39.53 -11.36
N PRO A 153 7.84 -39.87 -12.12
CA PRO A 153 9.22 -39.55 -11.78
C PRO A 153 9.62 -38.10 -12.10
N PHE A 154 8.65 -37.18 -12.13
CA PHE A 154 8.89 -35.76 -12.35
C PHE A 154 8.13 -34.95 -11.30
N PHE A 155 8.87 -34.49 -10.29
CA PHE A 155 8.44 -33.44 -9.35
C PHE A 155 7.35 -33.84 -8.35
N SER A 156 7.75 -34.02 -7.08
CA SER A 156 6.80 -34.14 -5.96
C SER A 156 5.91 -32.90 -5.85
N ALA A 157 4.68 -33.07 -5.35
CA ALA A 157 3.71 -32.00 -5.11
C ALA A 157 4.29 -30.80 -4.32
N MET A 158 5.28 -31.04 -3.46
CA MET A 158 6.05 -29.98 -2.78
C MET A 158 6.88 -29.13 -3.75
N ALA A 159 7.63 -29.76 -4.66
CA ALA A 159 8.35 -29.07 -5.71
C ALA A 159 7.34 -28.41 -6.70
N CYS A 160 6.15 -28.99 -6.87
CA CYS A 160 5.03 -28.38 -7.60
C CYS A 160 4.46 -27.09 -7.01
N GLN A 161 4.64 -26.71 -5.76
CA GLN A 161 4.20 -25.37 -5.31
C GLN A 161 5.35 -24.42 -5.12
N ALA A 162 6.48 -24.97 -4.68
CA ALA A 162 7.72 -24.24 -4.57
C ALA A 162 8.24 -23.74 -5.95
N PHE A 163 7.88 -24.43 -7.04
CA PHE A 163 8.07 -23.97 -8.44
C PHE A 163 6.76 -23.67 -9.20
N GLY A 164 5.58 -24.04 -8.69
CA GLY A 164 4.40 -24.24 -9.54
C GLY A 164 4.59 -25.42 -10.50
N CYS A 165 3.94 -26.57 -10.29
CA CYS A 165 3.68 -27.59 -11.30
C CYS A 165 2.58 -27.04 -12.16
N LEU A 166 3.11 -26.16 -12.96
CA LEU A 166 2.52 -25.42 -14.00
C LEU A 166 3.24 -26.06 -15.17
N GLN A 167 2.52 -26.87 -15.96
CA GLN A 167 3.00 -27.38 -17.24
C GLN A 167 3.77 -26.26 -17.94
N THR A 168 4.84 -26.55 -18.69
CA THR A 168 5.77 -25.60 -19.35
C THR A 168 5.26 -24.20 -19.73
N ARG A 169 3.98 -24.03 -20.11
CA ARG A 169 3.29 -22.74 -20.33
C ARG A 169 3.14 -21.84 -19.08
N GLN A 170 2.96 -22.41 -17.91
CA GLN A 170 2.59 -21.68 -16.70
C GLN A 170 3.81 -21.37 -15.78
N LYS A 171 4.98 -22.01 -15.98
CA LYS A 171 6.26 -21.56 -15.39
C LYS A 171 6.56 -20.11 -15.79
N THR A 172 6.28 -19.78 -17.04
CA THR A 172 6.34 -18.41 -17.56
C THR A 172 5.36 -17.50 -16.85
N VAL A 173 4.17 -17.97 -16.47
CA VAL A 173 3.15 -17.18 -15.76
C VAL A 173 3.57 -16.90 -14.31
N PHE A 174 4.18 -17.85 -13.61
CA PHE A 174 4.70 -17.61 -12.26
C PHE A 174 5.86 -16.60 -12.26
N ILE A 175 6.85 -16.81 -13.14
CA ILE A 175 7.97 -15.88 -13.31
C ILE A 175 7.46 -14.51 -13.79
N ALA A 176 6.53 -14.46 -14.75
CA ALA A 176 5.92 -13.21 -15.20
C ALA A 176 5.08 -12.54 -14.12
N GLY A 177 4.43 -13.30 -13.24
CA GLY A 177 3.70 -12.77 -12.08
C GLY A 177 4.65 -12.12 -11.08
N ARG A 178 5.76 -12.79 -10.75
CA ARG A 178 6.82 -12.23 -9.89
C ARG A 178 7.47 -11.01 -10.53
N LEU A 179 7.88 -11.10 -11.80
CA LEU A 179 8.45 -9.96 -12.56
C LEU A 179 7.45 -8.80 -12.66
N GLY A 180 6.19 -9.09 -12.95
CA GLY A 180 5.13 -8.10 -13.03
C GLY A 180 4.91 -7.40 -11.69
N PHE A 181 4.93 -8.16 -10.59
CA PHE A 181 4.82 -7.61 -9.25
C PHE A 181 6.05 -6.75 -8.88
N SER A 182 7.27 -7.27 -9.06
CA SER A 182 8.50 -6.52 -8.80
C SER A 182 8.58 -5.25 -9.66
N PHE A 183 8.08 -5.31 -10.90
CA PHE A 183 7.97 -4.15 -11.79
C PHE A 183 6.94 -3.14 -11.26
N VAL A 184 5.72 -3.56 -10.94
CA VAL A 184 4.68 -2.71 -10.34
C VAL A 184 5.19 -2.05 -9.05
N ASN A 185 5.96 -2.80 -8.25
CA ASN A 185 6.56 -2.31 -7.03
C ASN A 185 7.52 -1.14 -7.27
N ILE A 186 8.48 -1.31 -8.18
CA ILE A 186 9.42 -0.26 -8.57
C ILE A 186 8.69 0.95 -9.13
N VAL A 187 7.72 0.73 -10.02
CA VAL A 187 6.96 1.83 -10.64
C VAL A 187 6.18 2.62 -9.58
N ALA A 188 5.46 1.94 -8.69
CA ALA A 188 4.71 2.58 -7.62
C ALA A 188 5.61 3.40 -6.69
N GLN A 189 6.76 2.85 -6.31
CA GLN A 189 7.74 3.53 -5.45
C GLN A 189 8.41 4.71 -6.14
N SER A 190 8.75 4.58 -7.42
CA SER A 190 9.34 5.65 -8.22
C SER A 190 8.36 6.82 -8.34
N ILE A 191 7.09 6.55 -8.61
CA ILE A 191 6.03 7.56 -8.66
C ILE A 191 5.88 8.23 -7.29
N PHE A 192 5.86 7.45 -6.21
CA PHE A 192 5.73 7.99 -4.86
C PHE A 192 6.92 8.89 -4.49
N LEU A 193 8.14 8.43 -4.74
CA LEU A 193 9.37 9.18 -4.51
C LEU A 193 9.40 10.48 -5.31
N TYR A 194 9.03 10.43 -6.60
CA TYR A 194 8.93 11.61 -7.45
C TYR A 194 7.94 12.64 -6.87
N LYS A 195 6.74 12.21 -6.46
CA LYS A 195 5.77 13.10 -5.80
C LYS A 195 6.32 13.68 -4.50
N LEU A 196 7.00 12.86 -3.70
CA LEU A 196 7.59 13.32 -2.43
C LEU A 196 8.68 14.38 -2.65
N ILE A 197 9.51 14.22 -3.68
CA ILE A 197 10.52 15.22 -4.08
C ILE A 197 9.85 16.51 -4.58
N ILE A 198 8.80 16.42 -5.41
CA ILE A 198 8.06 17.62 -5.87
C ILE A 198 7.49 18.38 -4.68
N ILE A 199 6.77 17.69 -3.79
CA ILE A 199 6.14 18.32 -2.63
C ILE A 199 7.20 18.96 -1.72
N ARG A 200 8.40 18.35 -1.63
CA ARG A 200 9.53 18.94 -0.90
C ARG A 200 10.03 20.22 -1.56
N LYS A 201 10.17 20.23 -2.89
CA LYS A 201 10.65 21.40 -3.65
C LYS A 201 9.62 22.54 -3.66
N SER A 202 8.34 22.24 -3.65
CA SER A 202 7.28 23.25 -3.70
C SER A 202 7.03 23.96 -2.37
N GLY A 203 7.54 23.45 -1.23
CA GLY A 203 7.31 24.02 0.10
C GLY A 203 5.85 23.94 0.59
N ILE A 204 4.93 23.47 -0.26
CA ILE A 204 3.50 23.34 0.05
C ILE A 204 3.31 22.00 0.75
N GLY A 205 3.03 22.03 2.05
CA GLY A 205 2.59 20.84 2.78
C GLY A 205 1.25 20.34 2.20
N PRO A 206 1.01 19.02 2.11
CA PRO A 206 -0.28 18.48 1.64
C PRO A 206 -1.46 18.94 2.51
N TYR A 207 -1.18 19.36 3.74
CA TYR A 207 -2.17 19.91 4.68
C TYR A 207 -2.44 21.41 4.50
N ASN A 208 -1.57 22.19 3.83
CA ASN A 208 -1.81 23.64 3.68
C ASN A 208 -2.96 23.92 2.71
N ASN A 209 -3.11 23.10 1.66
CA ASN A 209 -4.21 23.25 0.71
C ASN A 209 -5.54 22.69 1.25
N VAL A 210 -5.47 21.68 2.13
CA VAL A 210 -6.66 21.11 2.78
C VAL A 210 -7.13 22.01 3.93
N LEU A 211 -6.22 22.56 4.75
CA LEU A 211 -6.58 23.59 5.73
C LEU A 211 -7.10 24.84 5.03
N ALA A 212 -6.45 25.34 3.98
CA ALA A 212 -6.96 26.48 3.23
C ALA A 212 -8.34 26.21 2.59
N GLY A 213 -8.57 24.98 2.11
CA GLY A 213 -9.88 24.56 1.60
C GLY A 213 -10.94 24.44 2.69
N ILE A 214 -10.58 23.93 3.88
CA ILE A 214 -11.47 23.85 5.04
C ILE A 214 -11.74 25.24 5.62
N ASP A 215 -10.74 26.11 5.71
CA ASP A 215 -10.90 27.50 6.14
C ASP A 215 -11.76 28.27 5.14
N ALA A 216 -11.58 28.09 3.83
CA ALA A 216 -12.45 28.68 2.82
C ALA A 216 -13.89 28.13 2.92
N LEU A 217 -14.07 26.85 3.21
CA LEU A 217 -15.39 26.23 3.40
C LEU A 217 -16.07 26.69 4.70
N ILE A 218 -15.34 26.78 5.81
CA ILE A 218 -15.82 27.31 7.10
C ILE A 218 -16.17 28.79 6.95
N THR A 219 -15.32 29.58 6.28
CA THR A 219 -15.60 31.00 6.00
C THR A 219 -16.86 31.13 5.15
N SER A 220 -16.99 30.32 4.09
CA SER A 220 -18.19 30.26 3.26
C SER A 220 -19.45 29.90 4.06
N LEU A 221 -19.40 28.85 4.88
CA LEU A 221 -20.54 28.40 5.68
C LEU A 221 -20.93 29.41 6.77
N THR A 222 -19.95 30.06 7.39
CA THR A 222 -20.19 31.12 8.38
C THR A 222 -20.82 32.34 7.72
N TYR A 223 -20.36 32.71 6.52
CA TYR A 223 -20.95 33.79 5.73
C TYR A 223 -22.40 33.49 5.34
N THR A 224 -22.70 32.26 4.89
CA THR A 224 -24.06 31.84 4.53
C THR A 224 -25.00 31.85 5.74
N LYS A 225 -24.51 31.46 6.93
CA LYS A 225 -25.29 31.51 8.17
C LYS A 225 -25.58 32.95 8.61
N VAL A 226 -24.58 33.84 8.57
CA VAL A 226 -24.78 35.27 8.86
C VAL A 226 -25.75 35.91 7.87
N LEU A 227 -25.71 35.52 6.58
CA LEU A 227 -26.64 36.01 5.56
C LEU A 227 -28.08 35.49 5.74
N GLN A 228 -28.24 34.24 6.21
CA GLN A 228 -29.55 33.70 6.56
C GLN A 228 -30.11 34.36 7.82
N ASP A 229 -29.28 34.59 8.84
CA ASP A 229 -29.68 35.23 10.09
C ASP A 229 -30.01 36.72 9.87
N THR A 230 -29.30 37.42 8.98
CA THR A 230 -29.63 38.81 8.60
C THR A 230 -30.87 38.92 7.72
N LYS A 231 -31.12 37.98 6.81
CA LYS A 231 -32.40 37.91 6.06
C LYS A 231 -33.57 37.57 6.97
N ALA A 232 -33.39 36.67 7.94
CA ALA A 232 -34.41 36.38 8.94
C ALA A 232 -34.70 37.60 9.84
N ALA A 233 -33.67 38.38 10.21
CA ALA A 233 -33.84 39.62 10.96
C ALA A 233 -34.52 40.75 10.17
N GLN A 234 -34.32 40.82 8.84
CA GLN A 234 -35.02 41.79 7.97
C GLN A 234 -36.50 41.48 7.77
N ILE A 235 -36.94 40.24 7.95
CA ILE A 235 -38.36 39.85 7.84
C ILE A 235 -39.14 40.19 9.12
N VAL A 236 -38.45 40.36 10.25
CA VAL A 236 -39.07 40.53 11.58
C VAL A 236 -39.04 41.98 12.09
N MET A 237 -38.34 42.90 11.42
CA MET A 237 -38.24 44.30 11.87
C MET A 237 -38.68 45.30 10.79
N PRO A 238 -39.58 46.25 11.11
CA PRO A 238 -39.90 47.35 10.20
C PRO A 238 -38.65 48.17 9.88
N ASN A 239 -38.53 48.62 8.62
CA ASN A 239 -37.34 49.23 8.00
C ASN A 239 -36.63 50.33 8.82
N GLU A 240 -37.33 51.02 9.73
CA GLU A 240 -36.75 52.06 10.58
C GLU A 240 -35.82 51.51 11.69
N ALA A 241 -36.10 50.33 12.24
CA ALA A 241 -35.28 49.72 13.30
C ALA A 241 -33.94 49.19 12.75
N PHE A 242 -33.97 48.66 11.52
CA PHE A 242 -32.77 48.15 10.85
C PHE A 242 -31.79 49.29 10.48
N SER A 243 -32.31 50.43 10.00
CA SER A 243 -31.50 51.62 9.68
C SER A 243 -30.78 52.20 10.91
N LYS A 244 -31.45 52.25 12.07
CA LYS A 244 -30.82 52.71 13.32
C LYS A 244 -29.76 51.74 13.85
N ALA A 245 -29.98 50.43 13.75
CA ALA A 245 -29.01 49.43 14.19
C ALA A 245 -27.73 49.43 13.34
N VAL A 246 -27.85 49.59 12.02
CA VAL A 246 -26.70 49.66 11.10
C VAL A 246 -25.89 50.95 11.28
N ASN A 247 -26.54 52.07 11.59
CA ASN A 247 -25.84 53.32 11.88
C ASN A 247 -25.14 53.32 13.26
N ALA A 248 -25.70 52.61 14.25
CA ALA A 248 -25.07 52.43 15.55
C ALA A 248 -23.81 51.55 15.50
N SER A 249 -23.75 50.55 14.61
CA SER A 249 -22.57 49.69 14.46
C SER A 249 -21.42 50.34 13.67
N LYS A 250 -21.68 51.41 12.93
CA LYS A 250 -20.65 52.21 12.24
C LYS A 250 -19.94 53.22 13.15
N ALA A 251 -20.48 53.47 14.35
CA ALA A 251 -19.88 54.39 15.32
C ALA A 251 -18.90 53.69 16.29
N THR A 252 -18.76 52.37 16.20
CA THR A 252 -17.91 51.53 17.06
C THR A 252 -16.75 50.84 16.33
N LEU A 253 -16.48 51.24 15.07
CA LEU A 253 -15.26 50.93 14.32
C LEU A 253 -14.39 52.18 14.18
#